data_AF-A0A975AYN9-F1
#
_entry.id   AF-A0A975AYN9-F1
#
_cell.length_a   1.000
_cell.length_b   1.000
_cell.length_c   1.000
_cell.angle_alpha   90.00
_cell.angle_beta   90.00
_cell.angle_gamma   90.00
#
_symmetry.space_group_name_H-M   'P 1'
#
loop_
_entity.id
_entity.type
_entity.pdbx_description
1 polymer ?
#
loop_
_entity_poly.entity_id
_entity_poly.type
_entity_poly.pdbx_seq_one_letter_code
_entity_poly.pdbx_strand_id
1 'polypeptide(L)'
;MVRFAFTLIELIFAIVVIGITVVSLPMMTQVTAKGIDENIVQEAIFAATTELTETITYRWDENSLELTDPNSLSRVINTGDCNATTKLRPGHINQPLHRRCLEDTTVTVTATANLGPDAGDSDDIDDTIHSPSSILTGTTPGTAEGYKQDYNSSISVAYADFGTTTAASQNMKKITISISDAGGLVTRLSAYSANIGEVDYYKRSY
;
A
#
# COMPACT_ATOMS: atom_id res chain seq x y z
N MET A 1 11.70 51.82 51.74
CA MET A 1 12.08 50.58 51.03
C MET A 1 11.76 49.41 51.96
N VAL A 2 10.62 48.76 51.77
CA VAL A 2 10.15 47.71 52.70
C VAL A 2 10.83 46.39 52.32
N ARG A 3 11.64 45.84 53.23
CA ARG A 3 12.20 44.49 53.10
C ARG A 3 11.17 43.50 53.65
N PHE A 4 10.54 42.73 52.78
CA PHE A 4 9.70 41.61 53.21
C PHE A 4 10.60 40.42 53.53
N ALA A 5 10.49 39.90 54.76
CA ALA A 5 11.11 38.64 55.16
C ALA A 5 10.13 37.50 54.85
N PHE A 6 10.56 36.53 54.05
CA PHE A 6 9.78 35.32 53.79
C PHE A 6 9.64 34.48 55.06
N THR A 7 8.43 33.98 55.32
CA THR A 7 8.21 33.05 56.43
C THR A 7 8.76 31.66 56.07
N LEU A 8 9.24 30.90 57.05
CA LEU A 8 9.89 29.60 56.82
C LEU A 8 8.95 28.60 56.12
N ILE A 9 7.64 28.68 56.39
CA ILE A 9 6.62 27.85 55.73
C ILE A 9 6.41 28.20 54.26
N GLU A 10 6.50 29.48 53.90
CA GLU A 10 6.38 29.97 52.54
C GLU A 10 7.60 29.58 51.69
N LEU A 11 8.79 29.55 52.30
CA LEU A 11 10.01 29.04 51.68
C LEU A 11 9.89 27.53 51.37
N ILE A 12 9.37 26.73 52.30
CA ILE A 12 9.17 25.28 52.07
C ILE A 12 8.17 25.06 50.94
N PHE A 13 7.05 25.79 50.94
CA PHE A 13 6.06 25.69 49.86
C PHE A 13 6.66 26.07 48.50
N ALA A 14 7.46 27.13 48.44
CA ALA A 14 8.14 27.54 47.22
C ALA A 14 9.10 26.46 46.69
N ILE A 15 9.91 25.85 47.57
CA ILE A 15 10.85 24.80 47.16
C ILE A 15 10.11 23.54 46.67
N VAL A 16 9.02 23.15 47.33
CA VAL A 16 8.20 22.00 46.90
C VAL A 16 7.55 22.25 45.54
N VAL A 17 6.96 23.43 45.34
CA VAL A 17 6.32 23.80 44.06
C VAL A 17 7.36 23.89 42.93
N ILE A 18 8.53 24.48 43.19
CA ILE A 18 9.62 24.52 42.21
C ILE A 18 10.13 23.10 41.93
N GLY A 19 10.28 22.26 42.95
CA GLY A 19 10.71 20.86 42.81
C GLY A 19 9.76 20.05 41.93
N ILE A 20 8.44 20.16 42.15
CA ILE A 20 7.43 19.46 41.35
C ILE A 20 7.44 19.98 39.91
N THR A 21 7.48 21.31 39.71
CA THR A 21 7.44 21.89 38.37
C THR A 21 8.68 21.55 37.54
N VAL A 22 9.88 21.61 38.13
CA VAL A 22 11.15 21.28 37.48
C VAL A 22 11.23 19.80 37.08
N VAL A 23 10.61 18.89 37.84
CA VAL A 23 10.53 17.47 37.46
C VAL A 23 9.45 17.22 36.40
N SER A 24 8.29 17.89 36.50
CA SER A 24 7.16 17.64 35.58
C SER A 24 7.38 18.19 34.17
N LEU A 25 8.13 19.28 34.01
CA LEU A 25 8.31 19.95 32.72
C LEU A 25 9.08 19.06 31.71
N PRO A 26 10.26 18.50 32.05
CA PRO A 26 10.98 17.60 31.15
C PRO A 26 10.18 16.34 30.79
N MET A 27 9.44 15.77 31.76
CA MET A 27 8.60 14.59 31.52
C MET A 27 7.46 14.90 30.53
N MET A 28 6.80 16.04 30.66
CA MET A 28 5.76 16.47 29.73
C MET A 28 6.35 16.69 28.32
N THR A 29 7.50 17.35 28.21
CA THR A 29 8.17 17.55 26.91
C THR A 29 8.56 16.23 26.26
N GLN A 30 9.07 15.26 27.03
CA GLN A 30 9.43 13.95 26.51
C GLN A 30 8.22 13.16 26.03
N VAL A 31 7.10 13.19 26.75
CA VAL A 31 5.85 12.53 26.34
C VAL A 31 5.30 13.16 25.06
N THR A 32 5.30 14.49 24.96
CA THR A 32 4.87 15.18 23.75
C THR A 32 5.77 14.85 22.55
N ALA A 33 7.09 14.82 22.74
CA ALA A 33 8.03 14.44 21.68
C ALA A 33 7.76 13.01 21.16
N LYS A 34 7.57 12.05 22.08
CA LYS A 34 7.22 10.68 21.72
C LYS A 34 5.87 10.59 20.98
N GLY A 35 4.89 11.37 21.39
CA GLY A 35 3.59 11.43 20.72
C GLY A 35 3.68 11.99 19.29
N ILE A 36 4.63 12.88 19.01
CA ILE A 36 4.89 13.37 17.65
C ILE A 36 5.49 12.26 16.80
N ASP A 37 6.49 11.53 17.30
CA ASP A 37 7.10 10.40 16.58
C ASP A 37 6.08 9.31 16.22
N GLU A 38 5.17 8.99 17.14
CA GLU A 38 4.11 8.00 16.92
C GLU A 38 3.08 8.46 15.86
N ASN A 39 2.78 9.76 15.77
CA ASN A 39 1.90 10.30 14.73
C ASN A 39 2.57 10.29 13.35
N ILE A 40 3.86 10.56 13.30
CA ILE A 40 4.69 10.54 12.08
C ILE A 40 4.69 9.13 11.45
N VAL A 41 4.90 8.09 12.26
CA VAL A 41 4.84 6.69 11.77
C VAL A 41 3.45 6.31 11.25
N GLN A 42 2.39 6.80 11.88
CA GLN A 42 1.02 6.54 11.40
C GLN A 42 0.79 7.13 10.01
N GLU A 43 1.29 8.34 9.74
CA GLU A 43 1.20 8.95 8.41
C GLU A 43 1.90 8.08 7.35
N ALA A 44 3.11 7.59 7.62
CA ALA A 44 3.80 6.67 6.72
C ALA A 44 2.99 5.40 6.44
N ILE A 45 2.30 4.85 7.45
CA ILE A 45 1.43 3.68 7.29
C ILE A 45 0.21 4.01 6.42
N PHE A 46 -0.42 5.17 6.63
CA PHE A 46 -1.56 5.60 5.80
C PHE A 46 -1.15 5.82 4.35
N ALA A 47 0.02 6.42 4.12
CA ALA A 47 0.54 6.65 2.79
C ALA A 47 0.85 5.31 2.07
N ALA A 48 1.54 4.39 2.74
CA ALA A 48 1.78 3.03 2.24
C ALA A 48 0.46 2.28 1.94
N THR A 49 -0.55 2.44 2.78
CA THR A 49 -1.85 1.77 2.61
C THR A 49 -2.62 2.35 1.42
N THR A 50 -2.51 3.66 1.20
CA THR A 50 -3.16 4.34 0.07
C THR A 50 -2.59 3.85 -1.25
N GLU A 51 -1.26 3.86 -1.41
CA GLU A 51 -0.61 3.32 -2.61
C GLU A 51 -0.91 1.82 -2.78
N LEU A 52 -0.93 1.05 -1.69
CA LEU A 52 -1.22 -0.39 -1.77
C LEU A 52 -2.64 -0.63 -2.27
N THR A 53 -3.60 0.16 -1.78
CA THR A 53 -5.01 0.06 -2.17
C THR A 53 -5.21 0.52 -3.61
N GLU A 54 -4.48 1.54 -4.03
CA GLU A 54 -4.45 1.99 -5.42
C GLU A 54 -3.90 0.88 -6.33
N THR A 55 -2.70 0.35 -6.05
CA THR A 55 -2.09 -0.71 -6.87
C THR A 55 -2.99 -1.94 -7.01
N ILE A 56 -3.66 -2.41 -5.94
CA ILE A 56 -4.53 -3.61 -6.05
C ILE A 56 -5.83 -3.37 -6.82
N THR A 57 -6.18 -2.12 -7.16
CA THR A 57 -7.35 -1.82 -7.98
C THR A 57 -7.07 -1.93 -9.48
N TYR A 58 -5.79 -1.96 -9.87
CA TYR A 58 -5.38 -2.20 -11.24
C TYR A 58 -5.61 -3.65 -11.65
N ARG A 59 -5.64 -3.87 -12.97
CA ARG A 59 -5.78 -5.22 -13.52
C ARG A 59 -4.56 -6.06 -13.18
N TRP A 60 -4.77 -7.37 -13.13
CA TRP A 60 -3.69 -8.26 -12.72
C TRP A 60 -2.50 -8.26 -13.70
N ASP A 61 -2.76 -8.08 -15.00
CA ASP A 61 -1.80 -8.10 -16.11
C ASP A 61 -2.48 -7.48 -17.35
N GLU A 62 -1.72 -6.95 -18.30
CA GLU A 62 -2.22 -6.32 -19.54
C GLU A 62 -3.05 -7.32 -20.37
N ASN A 63 -2.63 -8.57 -20.34
CA ASN A 63 -3.29 -9.68 -21.02
C ASN A 63 -4.57 -10.16 -20.33
N SER A 64 -4.95 -9.53 -19.21
CA SER A 64 -6.19 -9.85 -18.52
C SER A 64 -7.42 -9.32 -19.24
N LEU A 65 -7.27 -8.52 -20.29
CA LEU A 65 -8.38 -8.09 -21.14
C LEU A 65 -8.51 -8.91 -22.41
N GLU A 66 -9.76 -9.19 -22.78
CA GLU A 66 -10.10 -9.69 -24.10
C GLU A 66 -10.31 -8.49 -25.04
N LEU A 67 -9.35 -8.25 -25.96
CA LEU A 67 -9.38 -7.11 -26.88
C LEU A 67 -10.64 -7.04 -27.78
N THR A 68 -11.34 -8.17 -27.92
CA THR A 68 -12.53 -8.29 -28.77
C THR A 68 -13.86 -8.28 -28.00
N ASP A 69 -13.83 -8.32 -26.65
CA ASP A 69 -15.03 -8.28 -25.82
C ASP A 69 -15.40 -6.82 -25.48
N PRO A 70 -16.65 -6.38 -25.75
CA PRO A 70 -17.11 -5.06 -25.31
C PRO A 70 -17.17 -4.90 -23.79
N ASN A 71 -17.05 -5.98 -23.00
CA ASN A 71 -16.98 -5.90 -21.55
C ASN A 71 -15.54 -5.64 -21.09
N SER A 72 -15.32 -4.49 -20.45
CA SER A 72 -14.01 -4.03 -19.94
C SER A 72 -13.54 -4.75 -18.66
N LEU A 73 -14.07 -5.94 -18.37
CA LEU A 73 -13.83 -6.67 -17.12
C LEU A 73 -12.57 -7.54 -17.26
N SER A 74 -11.72 -7.54 -16.24
CA SER A 74 -10.54 -8.42 -16.18
C SER A 74 -10.95 -9.90 -16.20
N ARG A 75 -10.31 -10.69 -17.06
CA ARG A 75 -10.46 -12.14 -17.23
C ARG A 75 -9.26 -12.87 -16.66
N VAL A 76 -9.43 -14.18 -16.46
CA VAL A 76 -8.35 -15.04 -15.98
C VAL A 76 -7.42 -15.42 -17.12
N ILE A 77 -6.15 -15.08 -16.99
CA ILE A 77 -5.11 -15.48 -17.94
C ILE A 77 -4.89 -16.99 -17.84
N ASN A 78 -4.78 -17.65 -18.99
CA ASN A 78 -4.66 -19.10 -19.03
C ASN A 78 -3.24 -19.56 -18.71
N THR A 79 -3.01 -19.96 -17.47
CA THR A 79 -1.75 -20.59 -17.01
C THR A 79 -1.73 -22.12 -17.14
N GLY A 80 -2.69 -22.71 -17.87
CA GLY A 80 -2.79 -24.15 -18.13
C GLY A 80 -3.98 -24.85 -17.45
N ASP A 81 -4.71 -24.16 -16.57
CA ASP A 81 -5.79 -24.74 -15.77
C ASP A 81 -7.20 -24.37 -16.25
N CYS A 82 -7.31 -23.59 -17.33
CA CYS A 82 -8.58 -23.17 -17.89
C CYS A 82 -9.20 -24.28 -18.74
N ASN A 83 -10.44 -24.66 -18.43
CA ASN A 83 -11.17 -25.63 -19.25
C ASN A 83 -11.56 -25.01 -20.60
N ALA A 84 -11.21 -25.68 -21.71
CA ALA A 84 -11.45 -25.16 -23.06
C ALA A 84 -12.95 -25.01 -23.43
N THR A 85 -13.84 -25.78 -22.80
CA THR A 85 -15.28 -25.78 -23.09
C THR A 85 -16.05 -24.85 -22.18
N THR A 86 -15.79 -24.89 -20.87
CA THR A 86 -16.53 -24.07 -19.91
C THR A 86 -15.91 -22.69 -19.68
N LYS A 87 -14.64 -22.50 -20.05
CA LYS A 87 -13.84 -21.29 -19.78
C LYS A 87 -13.71 -20.98 -18.29
N LEU A 88 -13.72 -22.03 -17.46
CA LEU A 88 -13.62 -21.96 -16.01
C LEU A 88 -12.39 -22.72 -15.51
N ARG A 89 -11.79 -22.22 -14.42
CA ARG A 89 -10.77 -22.95 -13.67
C ARG A 89 -11.42 -23.80 -12.57
N PRO A 90 -10.74 -24.86 -12.08
CA PRO A 90 -11.15 -25.56 -10.87
C PRO A 90 -11.44 -24.57 -9.73
N GLY A 91 -12.61 -24.71 -9.09
CA GLY A 91 -13.06 -23.82 -8.02
C GLY A 91 -13.91 -22.62 -8.46
N HIS A 92 -14.03 -22.34 -9.77
CA HIS A 92 -14.98 -21.35 -10.25
C HIS A 92 -16.43 -21.82 -10.11
N ILE A 93 -17.34 -20.86 -9.92
CA ILE A 93 -18.78 -21.10 -9.95
C ILE A 93 -19.18 -21.40 -11.40
N ASN A 94 -19.85 -22.53 -11.62
CA ASN A 94 -20.27 -22.97 -12.96
C ASN A 94 -21.48 -22.16 -13.49
N GLN A 95 -21.25 -20.89 -13.84
CA GLN A 95 -22.27 -19.98 -14.32
C GLN A 95 -21.79 -19.09 -15.50
N PRO A 96 -22.70 -18.65 -16.40
CA PRO A 96 -22.42 -17.87 -17.62
C PRO A 96 -21.67 -16.54 -17.44
N LEU A 97 -21.83 -15.86 -16.31
CA LEU A 97 -21.30 -14.50 -16.10
C LEU A 97 -20.39 -14.41 -14.86
N HIS A 98 -19.86 -15.53 -14.36
CA HIS A 98 -18.90 -15.47 -13.26
C HIS A 98 -17.47 -15.31 -13.78
N ARG A 99 -16.49 -15.22 -12.87
CA ARG A 99 -15.06 -15.22 -13.20
C ARG A 99 -14.77 -16.28 -14.25
N ARG A 100 -14.16 -15.88 -15.36
CA ARG A 100 -13.93 -16.71 -16.53
C ARG A 100 -12.54 -16.45 -17.08
N CYS A 101 -12.00 -17.49 -17.70
CA CYS A 101 -10.80 -17.36 -18.50
C CYS A 101 -11.08 -16.58 -19.77
N LEU A 102 -10.01 -16.15 -20.44
CA LEU A 102 -10.08 -15.57 -21.78
C LEU A 102 -10.86 -16.49 -22.74
N GLU A 103 -11.63 -15.87 -23.64
CA GLU A 103 -12.45 -16.58 -24.61
C GLU A 103 -11.56 -17.14 -25.73
N ASP A 104 -10.54 -16.39 -26.13
CA ASP A 104 -9.50 -16.87 -27.03
C ASP A 104 -8.52 -17.80 -26.29
N THR A 105 -8.52 -19.09 -26.66
CA THR A 105 -7.56 -20.09 -26.17
C THR A 105 -6.44 -20.38 -27.18
N THR A 106 -6.44 -19.72 -28.34
CA THR A 106 -5.48 -19.93 -29.43
C THR A 106 -4.21 -19.10 -29.24
N VAL A 107 -4.30 -18.01 -28.48
CA VAL A 107 -3.14 -17.34 -27.91
C VAL A 107 -2.96 -17.95 -26.51
N THR A 108 -1.89 -18.72 -26.29
CA THR A 108 -1.39 -18.96 -24.93
C THR A 108 -0.85 -17.62 -24.44
N VAL A 109 -1.75 -16.74 -24.03
CA VAL A 109 -1.37 -15.52 -23.33
C VAL A 109 -0.92 -15.99 -21.96
N THR A 110 0.38 -16.00 -21.76
CA THR A 110 1.01 -16.20 -20.46
C THR A 110 1.24 -14.83 -19.85
N ALA A 111 1.23 -14.75 -18.52
CA ALA A 111 1.52 -13.49 -17.84
C ALA A 111 2.88 -12.94 -18.29
N THR A 112 3.01 -11.61 -18.30
CA THR A 112 4.18 -10.95 -18.88
C THR A 112 5.46 -11.38 -18.14
N ALA A 113 6.48 -11.82 -18.89
CA ALA A 113 7.70 -12.37 -18.28
C ALA A 113 8.57 -11.30 -17.62
N ASN A 114 8.51 -10.07 -18.13
CA ASN A 114 9.18 -8.90 -17.59
C ASN A 114 8.13 -8.05 -16.88
N LEU A 115 8.35 -7.74 -15.61
CA LEU A 115 7.43 -6.87 -14.87
C LEU A 115 7.88 -5.42 -14.99
N GLY A 116 6.93 -4.51 -15.13
CA GLY A 116 7.15 -3.07 -15.12
C GLY A 116 6.44 -2.34 -16.27
N PRO A 117 6.58 -1.01 -16.33
CA PRO A 117 5.84 -0.20 -17.29
C PRO A 117 6.15 -0.56 -18.74
N ASP A 118 5.14 -1.02 -19.47
CA ASP A 118 5.25 -1.39 -20.87
C ASP A 118 4.81 -0.22 -21.76
N ALA A 119 5.65 0.18 -22.72
CA ALA A 119 5.30 1.13 -23.80
C ALA A 119 4.55 2.45 -23.45
N GLY A 120 4.47 2.85 -22.17
CA GLY A 120 3.81 4.07 -21.70
C GLY A 120 2.31 3.94 -21.40
N ASP A 121 1.76 2.72 -21.25
CA ASP A 121 0.50 2.53 -20.55
C ASP A 121 0.72 2.38 -19.04
N SER A 122 -0.38 2.48 -18.29
CA SER A 122 -0.42 2.42 -16.83
C SER A 122 -1.79 1.86 -16.46
N ASP A 123 -2.03 0.61 -16.82
CA ASP A 123 -3.33 -0.04 -16.76
C ASP A 123 -3.35 -1.37 -15.99
N ASP A 124 -2.19 -1.83 -15.51
CA ASP A 124 -2.05 -3.02 -14.70
C ASP A 124 -1.21 -2.84 -13.40
N ILE A 125 -1.03 -3.92 -12.64
CA ILE A 125 -0.41 -3.88 -11.32
C ILE A 125 1.08 -3.54 -11.38
N ASP A 126 1.84 -4.05 -12.34
CA ASP A 126 3.29 -3.85 -12.40
C ASP A 126 3.70 -2.55 -13.08
N ASP A 127 2.80 -1.87 -13.77
CA ASP A 127 2.98 -0.47 -14.14
C ASP A 127 3.17 0.46 -12.95
N THR A 128 2.69 0.08 -11.77
CA THR A 128 2.86 0.86 -10.55
C THR A 128 4.27 0.75 -9.95
N ILE A 129 5.16 -0.08 -10.52
CA ILE A 129 6.54 -0.21 -10.04
C ILE A 129 7.28 1.12 -10.19
N HIS A 130 7.86 1.60 -9.08
CA HIS A 130 8.74 2.75 -9.13
C HIS A 130 9.84 2.70 -8.07
N SER A 131 10.95 3.37 -8.38
CA SER A 131 12.05 3.61 -7.44
C SER A 131 11.68 4.67 -6.40
N PRO A 132 12.42 4.78 -5.29
CA PRO A 132 12.14 5.76 -4.23
C PRO A 132 11.82 7.17 -4.75
N SER A 133 10.59 7.63 -4.55
CA SER A 133 10.11 8.96 -4.94
C SER A 133 9.27 9.61 -3.85
N SER A 134 9.26 10.94 -3.79
CA SER A 134 8.49 11.68 -2.78
C SER A 134 7.00 11.40 -2.91
N ILE A 135 6.36 10.96 -1.83
CA ILE A 135 4.93 10.68 -1.79
C ILE A 135 4.10 11.94 -1.48
N LEU A 136 4.74 12.95 -0.89
CA LEU A 136 4.11 14.21 -0.51
C LEU A 136 4.55 15.33 -1.45
N THR A 137 3.61 16.17 -1.85
CA THR A 137 3.89 17.38 -2.63
C THR A 137 3.98 18.58 -1.69
N GLY A 138 5.02 19.42 -1.85
CA GLY A 138 5.11 20.71 -1.18
C GLY A 138 5.58 20.71 0.28
N THR A 139 6.18 19.63 0.78
CA THR A 139 6.80 19.63 2.11
C THR A 139 8.18 20.26 2.04
N THR A 140 8.38 21.40 2.71
CA THR A 140 9.72 21.79 3.17
C THR A 140 9.83 21.28 4.60
N PRO A 141 10.66 20.27 4.90
CA PRO A 141 10.80 19.75 6.24
C PRO A 141 11.09 20.86 7.25
N GLY A 142 10.29 20.95 8.31
CA GLY A 142 10.53 21.87 9.42
C GLY A 142 10.04 23.31 9.23
N THR A 143 9.25 23.63 8.21
CA THR A 143 8.49 24.89 8.17
C THR A 143 7.13 24.74 8.88
N ALA A 144 6.58 25.84 9.40
CA ALA A 144 5.30 25.86 10.12
C ALA A 144 4.08 25.37 9.30
N GLU A 145 4.27 25.10 8.01
CA GLU A 145 3.24 24.58 7.09
C GLU A 145 3.23 23.03 7.00
N GLY A 146 4.22 22.31 7.54
CA GLY A 146 4.26 20.85 7.43
C GLY A 146 4.98 20.17 8.61
N TYR A 147 4.19 19.58 9.52
CA TYR A 147 4.66 18.56 10.47
C TYR A 147 5.08 17.24 9.78
N LYS A 148 4.89 17.17 8.47
CA LYS A 148 5.07 15.99 7.63
C LYS A 148 6.54 15.82 7.29
N GLN A 149 7.05 14.60 7.48
CA GLN A 149 8.41 14.24 7.08
C GLN A 149 8.49 14.04 5.56
N ASP A 150 9.67 14.24 4.98
CA ASP A 150 9.92 13.88 3.59
C ASP A 150 10.01 12.35 3.48
N TYR A 151 8.88 11.74 3.12
CA TYR A 151 8.77 10.32 2.86
C TYR A 151 8.94 10.00 1.40
N ASN A 152 9.77 8.99 1.13
CA ASN A 152 9.90 8.38 -0.18
C ASN A 152 9.21 7.02 -0.19
N SER A 153 8.31 6.81 -1.14
CA SER A 153 7.72 5.52 -1.43
C SER A 153 8.47 4.79 -2.54
N SER A 154 8.44 3.46 -2.48
CA SER A 154 8.88 2.60 -3.58
C SER A 154 7.97 1.39 -3.65
N ILE A 155 7.59 1.03 -4.87
CA ILE A 155 6.71 -0.11 -5.14
C ILE A 155 7.52 -1.13 -5.93
N SER A 156 7.43 -2.38 -5.49
CA SER A 156 7.99 -3.52 -6.21
C SER A 156 6.93 -4.59 -6.35
N VAL A 157 6.84 -5.16 -7.55
CA VAL A 157 5.96 -6.29 -7.86
C VAL A 157 6.83 -7.45 -8.27
N ALA A 158 6.53 -8.62 -7.75
CA ALA A 158 7.19 -9.86 -8.13
C ALA A 158 6.18 -10.99 -8.17
N TYR A 159 6.37 -11.98 -9.06
CA TYR A 159 5.59 -13.21 -8.98
C TYR A 159 5.79 -13.90 -7.63
N ALA A 160 4.71 -14.46 -7.10
CA ALA A 160 4.69 -15.22 -5.87
C ALA A 160 3.94 -16.54 -6.07
N ASP A 161 4.26 -17.52 -5.23
CA ASP A 161 3.51 -18.78 -5.14
C ASP A 161 3.68 -19.35 -3.72
N PHE A 162 2.79 -20.25 -3.33
CA PHE A 162 2.95 -21.06 -2.13
C PHE A 162 3.89 -22.24 -2.43
N GLY A 163 5.16 -21.96 -2.72
CA GLY A 163 6.13 -22.97 -3.11
C GLY A 163 7.28 -22.43 -3.97
N THR A 164 7.73 -23.23 -4.94
CA THR A 164 8.77 -22.82 -5.89
C THR A 164 8.18 -21.94 -6.98
N THR A 165 8.53 -20.66 -6.98
CA THR A 165 8.10 -19.72 -8.02
C THR A 165 8.76 -20.05 -9.36
N THR A 166 7.96 -20.42 -10.35
CA THR A 166 8.38 -20.62 -11.75
C THR A 166 7.49 -19.78 -12.67
N ALA A 167 7.88 -19.60 -13.93
CA ALA A 167 7.00 -18.97 -14.93
C ALA A 167 5.66 -19.74 -15.11
N ALA A 168 5.57 -21.00 -14.70
CA ALA A 168 4.30 -21.74 -14.70
C ALA A 168 3.44 -21.50 -13.44
N SER A 169 4.04 -20.98 -12.36
CA SER A 169 3.34 -20.71 -11.09
C SER A 169 2.86 -19.26 -10.96
N GLN A 170 2.77 -18.53 -12.08
CA GLN A 170 2.44 -17.12 -12.18
C GLN A 170 0.97 -16.79 -11.85
N ASN A 171 0.32 -17.49 -10.91
CA ASN A 171 -1.07 -17.17 -10.56
C ASN A 171 -1.19 -16.08 -9.48
N MET A 172 -0.07 -15.62 -8.93
CA MET A 172 -0.04 -14.57 -7.92
C MET A 172 1.11 -13.59 -8.18
N LYS A 173 0.83 -12.30 -7.95
CA LYS A 173 1.80 -11.21 -7.87
C LYS A 173 1.85 -10.73 -6.40
N LYS A 174 3.03 -10.62 -5.83
CA LYS A 174 3.28 -9.97 -4.54
C LYS A 174 3.67 -8.53 -4.79
N ILE A 175 2.86 -7.62 -4.26
CA ILE A 175 3.12 -6.19 -4.27
C ILE A 175 3.76 -5.85 -2.93
N THR A 176 4.88 -5.14 -2.95
CA THR A 176 5.58 -4.68 -1.76
C THR A 176 5.82 -3.18 -1.86
N ILE A 177 5.25 -2.44 -0.92
CA ILE A 177 5.41 -1.00 -0.80
C ILE A 177 6.29 -0.70 0.40
N SER A 178 7.34 0.08 0.17
CA SER A 178 8.29 0.48 1.20
C SER A 178 8.32 1.99 1.30
N ILE A 179 8.02 2.51 2.49
CA ILE A 179 8.14 3.94 2.82
C ILE A 179 9.43 4.14 3.60
N SER A 180 10.23 5.10 3.16
CA SER A 180 11.52 5.43 3.74
C SER A 180 11.63 6.92 4.01
N ASP A 181 12.45 7.27 5.00
CA ASP A 181 12.89 8.63 5.30
C ASP A 181 14.42 8.71 5.27
N ALA A 182 14.98 9.84 5.71
CA ALA A 182 16.44 10.02 5.81
C ALA A 182 17.14 9.03 6.77
N GLY A 183 16.39 8.45 7.73
CA GLY A 183 16.86 7.44 8.68
C GLY A 183 16.75 6.01 8.18
N GLY A 184 16.06 5.77 7.06
CA GLY A 184 15.95 4.48 6.40
C GLY A 184 14.50 4.00 6.24
N LEU A 185 14.29 2.68 6.30
CA LEU A 185 12.96 2.09 6.13
C LEU A 185 12.09 2.38 7.36
N VAL A 186 10.94 3.03 7.13
CA VAL A 186 9.96 3.36 8.17
C VAL A 186 8.91 2.27 8.28
N THR A 187 8.32 1.89 7.13
CA THR A 187 7.31 0.84 7.07
C THR A 187 7.35 0.10 5.75
N ARG A 188 6.91 -1.16 5.78
CA ARG A 188 6.78 -2.00 4.60
C ARG A 188 5.48 -2.77 4.67
N LEU A 189 4.64 -2.59 3.67
CA LEU A 189 3.40 -3.35 3.49
C LEU A 189 3.54 -4.29 2.30
N SER A 190 2.83 -5.42 2.36
CA SER A 190 2.76 -6.35 1.25
C SER A 190 1.34 -6.86 1.07
N ALA A 191 0.92 -6.97 -0.18
CA ALA A 191 -0.32 -7.60 -0.59
C ALA A 191 -0.02 -8.66 -1.66
N TYR A 192 -0.97 -9.59 -1.82
CA TYR A 192 -0.94 -10.56 -2.90
C TYR A 192 -2.18 -10.33 -3.78
N SER A 193 -1.96 -10.20 -5.08
CA SER A 193 -3.02 -10.19 -6.08
C SER A 193 -2.95 -11.48 -6.88
N ALA A 194 -4.10 -12.13 -7.07
CA ALA A 194 -4.19 -13.40 -7.77
C ALA A 194 -4.84 -13.22 -9.13
N ASN A 195 -4.41 -14.03 -10.10
CA ASN A 195 -5.01 -14.17 -11.42
C ASN A 195 -6.36 -14.92 -11.32
N ILE A 196 -7.37 -14.23 -10.82
CA ILE A 196 -8.72 -14.76 -10.60
C ILE A 196 -9.81 -14.00 -11.36
N GLY A 197 -9.45 -12.90 -12.04
CA GLY A 197 -10.36 -12.09 -12.84
C GLY A 197 -11.50 -11.48 -12.03
N GLU A 198 -12.36 -10.75 -12.74
CA GLU A 198 -13.51 -10.05 -12.19
C GLU A 198 -14.80 -10.87 -12.34
N VAL A 199 -15.78 -10.56 -11.49
CA VAL A 199 -17.13 -11.12 -11.60
C VAL A 199 -17.92 -10.22 -12.54
N ASP A 200 -18.55 -10.81 -13.55
CA ASP A 200 -19.55 -10.11 -14.36
C ASP A 200 -20.91 -10.21 -13.65
N TYR A 201 -21.52 -9.06 -13.35
CA TYR A 201 -22.81 -9.08 -12.68
C TYR A 201 -23.89 -9.30 -13.72
N TYR A 202 -24.79 -10.25 -13.48
CA TYR A 202 -26.06 -10.32 -14.20
C TYR A 202 -26.72 -8.94 -14.08
N LYS A 203 -26.72 -8.16 -15.17
CA LYS A 203 -27.65 -7.03 -15.28
C LYS A 203 -29.00 -7.69 -15.07
N ARG A 204 -29.68 -7.42 -13.95
CA ARG A 204 -31.05 -7.89 -13.74
C ARG A 204 -31.86 -7.32 -14.91
N SER A 205 -32.07 -8.12 -15.93
CA SER A 205 -33.02 -7.84 -16.99
C SER A 205 -34.38 -7.86 -16.32
N TYR A 206 -34.90 -6.67 -16.06
CA TYR A 206 -36.31 -6.44 -15.80
C TYR A 206 -37.09 -6.59 -17.10
#